data_AF-A0A2P5FV58-F1
#
_entry.id   AF-A0A2P5FV58-F1
#
_cell.length_a   1.000
_cell.length_b   1.000
_cell.length_c   1.000
_cell.angle_alpha   90.00
_cell.angle_beta   90.00
_cell.angle_gamma   90.00
#
_symmetry.space_group_name_H-M   'P 1'
#
loop_
_entity.id
_entity.type
_entity.pdbx_description
1 polymer ?
#
loop_
_entity_poly.entity_id
_entity_poly.type
_entity_poly.pdbx_seq_one_letter_code
_entity_poly.pdbx_strand_id
1 'polypeptide(L)' 'MGYIVVVSLPLILFILIVALGFYLLGRARGRSDSAHVPQYYGPPAAPLQAQPPPQDKTSQL' A
#
# COMPACT_ATOMS: atom_id res chain seq x y z
N MET A 1 -24.56 -22.42 -36.35
CA MET A 1 -23.65 -22.38 -35.18
C MET A 1 -22.54 -21.32 -35.28
N GLY A 2 -22.07 -20.91 -36.46
CA GLY A 2 -20.94 -19.96 -36.60
C GLY A 2 -21.21 -18.51 -36.16
N TYR A 3 -22.43 -18.00 -36.31
CA TYR A 3 -22.77 -16.61 -35.93
C TYR A 3 -22.52 -16.31 -34.45
N ILE A 4 -22.79 -17.29 -33.58
CA ILE A 4 -22.55 -17.18 -32.13
C ILE A 4 -21.07 -16.95 -31.85
N VAL A 5 -20.18 -17.69 -32.54
CA VAL A 5 -18.72 -17.55 -32.38
C VAL A 5 -18.25 -16.18 -32.89
N VAL A 6 -18.77 -15.72 -34.03
CA VAL A 6 -18.40 -14.44 -34.64
C VAL A 6 -18.79 -13.24 -33.75
N VAL A 7 -19.91 -13.33 -33.03
CA VAL A 7 -20.33 -12.27 -32.10
C VAL A 7 -19.67 -12.42 -30.73
N SER A 8 -19.50 -13.64 -30.24
CA SER A 8 -18.95 -13.87 -28.89
C SER A 8 -17.45 -13.62 -28.84
N LEU A 9 -16.70 -13.97 -29.90
CA LEU A 9 -15.25 -13.79 -29.94
C LEU A 9 -14.82 -12.32 -29.75
N PRO A 10 -15.36 -11.32 -30.47
CA PRO A 10 -15.02 -9.91 -30.23
C PRO A 10 -15.54 -9.42 -28.88
N LEU A 11 -16.69 -9.90 -28.41
CA LEU A 11 -17.24 -9.51 -27.11
C LEU A 11 -16.34 -9.99 -25.95
N ILE A 12 -15.91 -11.26 -25.99
CA ILE A 12 -14.99 -11.84 -25.00
C ILE A 12 -13.65 -11.10 -25.05
N LEU A 13 -13.11 -10.87 -26.26
CA LEU A 13 -11.85 -10.15 -26.42
C LEU A 13 -11.94 -8.75 -25.83
N PHE A 14 -13.05 -8.04 -26.07
CA PHE A 14 -13.30 -6.73 -25.49
C PHE A 14 -13.33 -6.77 -23.97
N ILE A 15 -14.05 -7.73 -23.36
CA ILE A 15 -14.09 -7.91 -21.91
C ILE A 15 -12.69 -8.18 -21.35
N LEU A 16 -11.88 -9.00 -22.02
CA LEU A 16 -10.50 -9.27 -21.59
C LEU A 16 -9.61 -8.02 -21.64
N ILE A 17 -9.72 -7.21 -22.69
CA ILE A 17 -8.98 -5.94 -22.81
C ILE A 17 -9.38 -4.97 -21.70
N VAL A 18 -10.69 -4.84 -21.45
CA VAL A 18 -11.22 -3.97 -20.39
C VAL A 18 -10.75 -4.46 -19.01
N ALA A 19 -10.86 -5.76 -18.75
CA ALA A 19 -10.39 -6.36 -17.50
C ALA A 19 -8.88 -6.16 -17.31
N LEU A 20 -8.08 -6.30 -18.38
CA LEU A 20 -6.64 -6.05 -18.34
C LEU A 20 -6.33 -4.57 -18.07
N GLY A 21 -7.07 -3.65 -18.70
CA GLY A 21 -6.94 -2.22 -18.46
C GLY A 21 -7.22 -1.85 -16.99
N PHE A 22 -8.32 -2.36 -16.43
CA PHE A 22 -8.64 -2.16 -15.00
C PHE A 22 -7.64 -2.86 -14.07
N TYR A 23 -7.17 -4.06 -14.43
CA TYR A 23 -6.13 -4.76 -13.66
C TYR A 23 -4.82 -3.97 -13.61
N LEU A 24 -4.36 -3.45 -14.75
CA LEU A 24 -3.16 -2.63 -14.83
C LEU A 24 -3.32 -1.30 -14.09
N LEU A 25 -4.48 -0.66 -14.20
CA LEU A 25 -4.78 0.57 -13.47
C LEU A 25 -4.80 0.33 -11.95
N GLY A 26 -5.44 -0.74 -11.48
CA GLY A 26 -5.44 -1.14 -10.08
C GLY A 26 -4.04 -1.52 -9.58
N ARG A 27 -3.25 -2.21 -10.42
CA ARG A 27 -1.85 -2.56 -10.12
C ARG A 27 -0.94 -1.33 -10.02
N ALA A 28 -1.11 -0.37 -10.93
CA ALA A 28 -0.38 0.90 -10.87
C ALA A 28 -0.76 1.66 -9.60
N ARG A 29 -2.05 1.71 -9.28
CA ARG A 29 -2.58 2.40 -8.11
C ARG A 29 -2.14 1.76 -6.79
N GLY A 30 -2.12 0.43 -6.66
CA GLY A 30 -1.62 -0.24 -5.45
C GLY A 30 -0.14 0.01 -5.15
N ARG A 31 0.69 0.19 -6.19
CA ARG A 31 2.08 0.67 -6.02
C ARG A 31 2.14 2.15 -5.70
N SER A 32 1.30 2.98 -6.34
CA SER A 32 1.22 4.40 -6.04
C SER A 32 0.73 4.68 -4.63
N ASP A 33 -0.24 3.93 -4.10
CA ASP A 33 -0.69 4.06 -2.71
C ASP A 33 0.43 3.65 -1.74
N SER A 34 1.20 2.59 -2.06
CA SER A 34 2.39 2.22 -1.26
C SER A 34 3.54 3.24 -1.37
N ALA A 35 3.62 4.00 -2.46
CA ALA A 35 4.64 5.04 -2.67
C ALA A 35 4.20 6.44 -2.19
N HIS A 36 2.89 6.69 -2.13
CA HIS A 36 2.26 7.97 -1.79
C HIS A 36 1.70 7.98 -0.37
N VAL A 37 1.59 6.83 0.31
CA VAL A 37 1.76 6.82 1.76
C VAL A 37 3.26 7.05 1.95
N PRO A 38 3.72 8.27 2.31
CA PRO A 38 5.05 8.39 2.88
C PRO A 38 5.03 7.43 4.06
N GLN A 39 5.68 6.28 3.91
CA GLN A 39 6.20 5.57 5.07
C GLN A 39 6.93 6.66 5.81
N TYR A 40 6.35 7.11 6.92
CA TYR A 40 6.93 8.11 7.81
C TYR A 40 8.20 7.45 8.32
N TYR A 41 9.24 7.50 7.51
CA TYR A 41 10.61 7.17 7.83
C TYR A 41 11.12 8.38 8.61
N GLY A 42 10.44 8.64 9.73
CA GLY A 42 11.13 9.28 10.83
C GLY A 42 12.31 8.39 11.18
N PRO A 43 13.47 8.97 11.54
CA PRO A 43 14.58 8.18 12.04
C PRO A 43 14.02 7.18 13.07
N PRO A 44 14.45 5.90 13.05
CA PRO A 44 14.00 4.94 14.05
C PRO A 44 14.12 5.62 15.40
N ALA A 45 12.98 5.76 16.09
CA ALA A 45 12.94 6.48 17.36
C ALA A 45 14.10 5.94 18.19
N ALA A 46 15.06 6.82 18.50
CA ALA A 46 16.25 6.43 19.23
C ALA A 46 15.75 5.62 20.43
N PRO A 47 16.29 4.39 20.65
CA PRO A 47 15.79 3.52 21.70
C PRO A 47 15.68 4.37 22.95
N LEU A 48 14.47 4.45 23.53
CA LEU A 48 14.22 5.16 24.77
C LEU A 48 15.26 4.64 25.76
N GLN A 49 16.35 5.40 25.93
CA GLN A 49 17.30 5.13 26.99
C GLN A 49 16.44 5.20 28.23
N ALA A 50 16.30 4.05 28.90
CA ALA A 50 15.60 3.96 30.16
C ALA A 50 16.15 5.08 31.03
N GLN A 51 15.33 6.12 31.21
CA GLN A 51 15.67 7.26 32.02
C GLN A 51 16.03 6.68 33.39
N PRO A 52 17.26 6.85 33.89
CA PRO A 52 17.57 6.38 35.22
C PRO A 52 16.56 7.03 36.19
N PRO A 53 16.04 6.26 37.17
CA PRO A 53 15.04 6.78 38.09
C PRO A 53 15.55 8.08 38.72
N PRO A 54 14.68 9.08 38.92
CA PRO A 54 15.08 10.36 39.50
C PRO A 54 15.81 10.10 40.82
N GLN A 55 17.08 10.51 40.86
CA GLN A 55 17.89 10.50 42.06
C GLN A 55 17.35 11.58 43.00
N ASP A 56 16.39 11.21 43.84
CA ASP A 56 16.04 12.00 45.01
C ASP A 56 17.21 11.96 46.00
N LYS A 57 18.10 12.94 45.88
CA LYS A 57 19.13 13.19 46.89
C LYS A 57 19.20 14.67 47.23
N THR A 58 18.32 15.08 48.14
CA THR A 58 18.53 16.18 49.09
C THR A 58 17.43 16.07 50.14
N SER A 59 17.71 15.49 51.32
CA SER A 59 18.14 16.28 52.49
C SER A 59 17.20 17.45 52.76
N GLN A 60 16.12 17.22 53.51
CA GLN A 60 15.53 18.18 54.44
C GLN A 60 14.51 17.46 55.34
N LEU A 61 15.00 16.92 56.47
CA LEU A 61 14.42 16.96 57.84
C LEU A 61 15.03 15.86 58.72
#